data_AF-A0A537W5Z8-F1
#
_entry.id   AF-A0A537W5Z8-F1
#
_cell.length_a   1.000
_cell.length_b   1.000
_cell.length_c   1.000
_cell.angle_alpha   90.00
_cell.angle_beta   90.00
_cell.angle_gamma   90.00
#
_symmetry.space_group_name_H-M   'P 1'
#
loop_
_entity.id
_entity.type
_entity.pdbx_description
1 polymer ?
#
loop_
_entity_poly.entity_id
_entity_poly.type
_entity_poly.pdbx_seq_one_letter_code
_entity_poly.pdbx_strand_id
1 'polypeptide(L)'
;MGGAVDALRRFAHHTAETLEAFDRAAGMRETGASYRQITEQERLFIDFASGPYKELLDAVSGLRRRQVAALYDEGMTMAQLGRLLGVTRQRIAVMLEEKRNRSSSD
;
A
#
# COMPACT_ATOMS: atom_id res chain seq x y z
N MET A 1 -1.23 5.00 -14.31
CA MET A 1 -0.62 5.50 -13.05
C MET A 1 -1.62 6.18 -12.11
N GLY A 2 -2.68 6.84 -12.61
CA GLY A 2 -3.67 7.58 -11.80
C GLY A 2 -4.15 6.90 -10.52
N GLY A 3 -4.68 5.68 -10.60
CA GLY A 3 -5.21 5.00 -9.40
C GLY A 3 -4.21 4.77 -8.25
N ALA A 4 -2.91 4.60 -8.55
CA ALA A 4 -1.88 4.50 -7.51
C ALA A 4 -1.54 5.87 -6.89
N VAL A 5 -1.56 6.93 -7.70
CA VAL A 5 -1.36 8.31 -7.23
C VAL A 5 -2.53 8.73 -6.33
N ASP A 6 -3.77 8.40 -6.72
CA ASP A 6 -4.95 8.72 -5.92
C ASP A 6 -4.97 7.93 -4.60
N ALA A 7 -4.58 6.65 -4.62
CA ALA A 7 -4.43 5.87 -3.40
C ALA A 7 -3.33 6.42 -2.48
N LEU A 8 -2.20 6.88 -3.04
CA LEU A 8 -1.15 7.56 -2.28
C LEU A 8 -1.67 8.85 -1.62
N ARG A 9 -2.44 9.66 -2.35
CA ARG A 9 -3.05 10.89 -1.81
C ARG A 9 -4.00 10.58 -0.66
N ARG A 10 -4.88 9.57 -0.82
CA ARG A 10 -5.79 9.14 0.25
C ARG A 10 -5.03 8.63 1.48
N PHE A 11 -3.99 7.82 1.28
CA PHE A 11 -3.17 7.32 2.37
C PHE A 11 -2.41 8.45 3.09
N ALA A 12 -1.86 9.42 2.36
CA ALA A 12 -1.19 10.57 2.94
C ALA A 12 -2.14 11.44 3.77
N HIS A 13 -3.35 11.70 3.24
CA HIS A 13 -4.38 12.42 3.99
C HIS A 13 -4.76 11.69 5.29
N HIS A 14 -5.01 10.38 5.21
CA HIS A 14 -5.35 9.57 6.38
C HIS A 14 -4.21 9.50 7.41
N THR A 15 -2.96 9.48 6.95
CA THR A 15 -1.79 9.52 7.84
C THR A 15 -1.73 10.84 8.60
N ALA A 16 -2.07 11.97 7.96
CA ALA A 16 -2.14 13.27 8.63
C ALA A 16 -3.22 13.29 9.72
N GLU A 17 -4.44 12.81 9.41
CA GLU A 17 -5.51 12.69 10.40
C GLU A 17 -5.12 11.78 11.59
N THR A 18 -4.42 10.68 11.28
CA THR A 18 -3.92 9.76 12.31
C THR A 18 -2.89 10.45 13.19
N LEU A 19 -1.91 11.16 12.63
CA LEU A 19 -0.91 11.90 13.40
C LEU A 19 -1.57 12.92 14.33
N GLU A 20 -2.54 13.69 13.84
CA GLU A 20 -3.28 14.65 14.66
C GLU A 20 -4.03 13.98 15.83
N ALA A 21 -4.62 12.80 15.59
CA ALA A 21 -5.27 12.03 16.65
C ALA A 21 -4.29 11.54 17.71
N PHE A 22 -3.09 11.11 17.29
CA PHE A 22 -2.03 10.70 18.21
C PHE A 22 -1.48 11.88 19.02
N ASP A 23 -1.33 13.07 18.42
CA ASP A 23 -0.91 14.28 19.12
C ASP A 23 -1.93 14.69 20.20
N ARG A 24 -3.24 14.65 19.89
CA ARG A 24 -4.30 14.91 20.87
C ARG A 24 -4.29 13.88 22.01
N ALA A 25 -4.16 12.60 21.67
CA ALA A 25 -4.06 11.53 22.66
C ALA A 25 -2.82 11.68 23.57
N ALA A 26 -1.69 12.12 23.03
CA ALA A 26 -0.49 12.41 23.81
C ALA A 26 -0.75 13.55 24.82
N GLY A 27 -1.37 14.65 24.38
CA GLY A 27 -1.76 15.75 25.28
C GLY A 27 -2.75 15.32 26.37
N MET A 28 -3.72 14.46 26.05
CA MET A 28 -4.61 13.87 27.05
C MET A 28 -3.84 13.01 28.06
N ARG A 29 -2.84 12.26 27.59
CA ARG A 29 -2.03 11.40 28.45
C ARG A 29 -1.19 12.22 29.41
N GLU A 30 -0.60 13.31 28.95
CA GLU A 30 0.19 14.25 29.77
C GLU A 30 -0.64 14.90 30.87
N THR A 31 -1.93 15.16 30.61
CA THR A 31 -2.87 15.68 31.62
C THR A 31 -3.47 14.60 32.52
N GLY A 32 -3.00 13.35 32.41
CA GLY A 32 -3.34 12.25 33.31
C GLY A 32 -4.52 11.38 32.86
N ALA A 33 -5.06 11.57 31.65
CA ALA A 33 -6.14 10.73 31.15
C ALA A 33 -5.71 9.24 31.06
N SER A 34 -6.66 8.36 31.33
CA SER A 34 -6.49 6.92 31.12
C SER A 34 -6.63 6.56 29.64
N TYR A 35 -6.02 5.44 29.22
CA TYR A 35 -6.19 4.94 27.85
C TYR A 35 -7.66 4.70 27.47
N ARG A 36 -8.51 4.32 28.43
CA ARG A 36 -9.95 4.18 28.20
C ARG A 36 -10.59 5.49 27.77
N GLN A 37 -10.34 6.57 28.51
CA GLN A 37 -10.83 7.92 28.18
C GLN A 37 -10.27 8.41 26.83
N ILE A 38 -9.01 8.11 26.54
CA ILE A 38 -8.39 8.43 25.26
C ILE A 38 -9.09 7.68 24.12
N THR A 39 -9.32 6.37 24.25
CA THR A 39 -9.99 5.57 23.19
C THR A 39 -11.46 5.90 22.99
N GLU A 40 -12.11 6.54 23.96
CA GLU A 40 -13.48 7.06 23.83
C GLU A 40 -13.54 8.32 22.96
N GLN A 41 -12.42 9.07 22.87
CA GLN A 41 -12.33 10.34 22.11
C GLN A 41 -11.56 10.19 20.80
N GLU A 42 -10.50 9.37 20.78
CA GLU A 42 -9.60 9.19 19.65
C GLU A 42 -9.57 7.73 19.20
N ARG A 43 -9.69 7.50 17.89
CA ARG A 43 -9.53 6.16 17.30
C ARG A 43 -8.05 5.88 17.02
N LEU A 44 -7.35 5.38 18.03
CA LEU A 44 -5.92 5.07 17.95
C LEU A 44 -5.58 3.69 17.38
N PHE A 45 -6.58 2.86 17.10
CA PHE A 45 -6.36 1.55 16.48
C PHE A 45 -6.25 1.69 14.97
N ILE A 46 -5.02 1.60 14.46
CA ILE A 46 -4.75 1.60 13.03
C ILE A 46 -4.98 0.19 12.48
N ASP A 47 -5.97 0.04 11.60
CA ASP A 47 -6.19 -1.20 10.86
C ASP A 47 -5.38 -1.17 9.55
N PHE A 48 -4.41 -2.09 9.44
CA PHE A 48 -3.62 -2.28 8.23
C PHE A 48 -4.21 -3.32 7.28
N ALA A 49 -5.19 -4.11 7.73
CA ALA A 49 -5.86 -5.10 6.90
C ALA A 49 -6.99 -4.50 6.06
N SER A 50 -7.41 -3.26 6.35
CA SER A 50 -8.45 -2.55 5.61
C SER A 50 -8.10 -1.07 5.37
N GLY A 51 -9.00 -0.35 4.70
CA GLY A 51 -8.89 1.10 4.54
C GLY A 51 -7.74 1.59 3.66
N PRO A 52 -7.29 2.85 3.85
CA PRO A 52 -6.39 3.53 2.94
C PRO A 52 -5.03 2.83 2.71
N TYR A 53 -4.50 2.13 3.72
CA TYR A 53 -3.26 1.39 3.58
C TYR A 53 -3.42 0.18 2.65
N LYS A 54 -4.49 -0.60 2.84
CA LYS A 54 -4.79 -1.74 1.95
C LYS A 54 -5.03 -1.28 0.52
N GLU A 55 -5.81 -0.20 0.33
CA GLU A 55 -6.03 0.38 -0.99
C GLU A 55 -4.73 0.78 -1.69
N LEU A 56 -3.81 1.41 -0.94
CA LEU A 56 -2.49 1.76 -1.46
C LEU A 56 -1.70 0.52 -1.86
N LEU A 57 -1.65 -0.49 -1.00
CA LEU A 57 -0.93 -1.73 -1.27
C LEU A 57 -1.46 -2.44 -2.52
N ASP A 58 -2.78 -2.51 -2.67
CA ASP A 58 -3.44 -3.11 -3.83
C ASP A 58 -3.14 -2.31 -5.12
N ALA A 59 -3.25 -0.98 -5.06
CA ALA A 59 -2.99 -0.10 -6.20
C ALA A 59 -1.52 -0.14 -6.67
N VAL A 60 -0.57 -0.11 -5.74
CA VAL A 60 0.87 -0.20 -6.03
C VAL A 60 1.23 -1.59 -6.53
N SER A 61 0.63 -2.65 -5.98
CA SER A 61 0.83 -4.03 -6.46
C SER A 61 0.35 -4.18 -7.90
N GLY A 62 -0.82 -3.62 -8.23
CA GLY A 62 -1.33 -3.57 -9.60
C GLY A 62 -0.42 -2.78 -10.56
N LEU A 63 0.08 -1.63 -10.12
CA LEU A 63 1.04 -0.84 -10.88
C LEU A 63 2.34 -1.60 -11.15
N ARG A 64 2.92 -2.22 -10.11
CA ARG A 64 4.17 -2.97 -10.21
C ARG A 64 4.06 -4.12 -11.21
N ARG A 65 2.94 -4.86 -11.22
CA ARG A 65 2.70 -5.92 -12.21
C ARG A 65 2.65 -5.39 -13.65
N ARG A 66 1.98 -4.26 -13.88
CA ARG A 66 1.95 -3.62 -15.22
C ARG A 66 3.34 -3.17 -15.66
N GLN A 67 4.13 -2.62 -14.76
CA GLN A 67 5.52 -2.23 -15.05
C GLN A 67 6.38 -3.44 -15.39
N VAL A 68 6.28 -4.54 -14.63
CA VAL A 68 6.99 -5.80 -14.91
C VAL A 68 6.60 -6.36 -16.28
N ALA A 69 5.30 -6.37 -16.59
CA ALA A 69 4.80 -6.82 -17.88
C ALA A 69 5.35 -5.98 -19.04
N ALA A 70 5.27 -4.65 -18.94
CA ALA A 70 5.78 -3.75 -19.98
C ALA A 70 7.28 -3.92 -20.19
N LEU A 71 8.07 -3.92 -19.11
CA LEU A 71 9.52 -4.08 -19.19
C LEU A 71 9.93 -5.45 -19.77
N TYR A 72 9.17 -6.50 -19.47
CA TYR A 72 9.40 -7.82 -20.07
C TYR A 72 9.09 -7.82 -21.56
N ASP A 73 7.97 -7.21 -21.98
CA ASP A 73 7.60 -7.07 -23.39
C ASP A 73 8.62 -6.20 -24.16
N GLU A 74 9.26 -5.24 -23.48
CA GLU A 74 10.38 -4.42 -23.98
C GLU A 74 11.73 -5.17 -24.01
N GLY A 75 11.75 -6.46 -23.64
CA GLY A 75 12.92 -7.33 -23.77
C GLY A 75 13.75 -7.50 -22.50
N MET A 76 13.33 -6.94 -21.36
CA MET A 76 14.02 -7.15 -20.08
C MET A 76 13.83 -8.60 -19.61
N THR A 77 14.93 -9.28 -19.29
CA THR A 77 14.87 -10.66 -18.81
C THR A 77 14.33 -10.76 -17.37
N MET A 78 13.79 -11.92 -17.00
CA MET A 78 13.38 -12.22 -15.62
C MET A 78 14.48 -11.96 -14.57
N ALA A 79 15.73 -12.18 -14.96
CA ALA A 79 16.88 -11.97 -14.10
C ALA A 79 17.14 -10.47 -13.85
N GLN A 80 17.03 -9.65 -14.89
CA GLN A 80 17.15 -8.20 -14.76
C GLN A 80 15.98 -7.62 -13.96
N LEU A 81 14.75 -8.07 -14.23
CA LEU A 81 13.56 -7.68 -13.48
C LEU A 81 13.66 -8.06 -11.99
N GLY A 82 14.12 -9.28 -11.69
CA GLY A 82 14.34 -9.74 -10.32
C GLY A 82 15.35 -8.87 -9.57
N ARG A 83 16.47 -8.52 -10.22
CA ARG A 83 17.46 -7.60 -9.64
C ARG A 83 16.90 -6.19 -9.43
N LEU A 84 16.20 -5.64 -10.42
CA LEU A 84 15.62 -4.29 -10.36
C LEU A 84 14.64 -4.15 -9.19
N LEU A 85 13.83 -5.19 -8.95
CA LEU A 85 12.76 -5.15 -7.95
C LEU A 85 13.16 -5.76 -6.60
N GLY A 86 14.38 -6.31 -6.49
CA GLY A 86 14.83 -7.01 -5.29
C GLY A 86 13.99 -8.27 -4.98
N VAL A 87 13.51 -8.97 -6.01
CA VAL A 87 12.67 -10.16 -5.85
C VAL A 87 13.21 -11.36 -6.65
N THR A 88 12.78 -12.55 -6.27
CA THR A 88 13.19 -13.79 -6.95
C THR A 88 12.57 -13.91 -8.34
N ARG A 89 13.19 -14.73 -9.21
CA ARG A 89 12.64 -15.06 -10.52
C ARG A 89 11.23 -15.68 -10.43
N GLN A 90 10.97 -16.51 -9.42
CA GLN A 90 9.65 -17.10 -9.16
C GLN A 90 8.59 -16.00 -8.95
N ARG A 91 8.93 -14.96 -8.18
CA ARG A 91 8.01 -13.86 -7.93
C ARG A 91 7.73 -13.02 -9.17
N ILE A 92 8.71 -12.87 -10.06
CA ILE A 92 8.49 -12.26 -11.38
C ILE A 92 7.56 -13.13 -12.24
N ALA A 93 7.75 -14.45 -12.25
CA ALA A 93 6.89 -15.36 -13.01
C ALA A 93 5.42 -15.25 -12.60
N VAL A 94 5.13 -15.22 -11.28
CA VAL A 94 3.78 -15.01 -10.75
C VAL A 94 3.19 -13.67 -11.22
N MET A 95 3.96 -12.58 -11.19
CA MET A 95 3.49 -11.26 -11.65
C MET A 95 3.10 -11.25 -13.13
N LEU A 96 3.79 -12.02 -13.96
CA LEU A 96 3.52 -12.13 -15.40
C LEU A 96 2.41 -13.12 -15.72
N GLU A 97 2.25 -14.19 -14.94
CA GLU A 97 1.16 -15.16 -15.10
C GLU A 97 -0.20 -14.52 -14.84
N GLU A 98 -0.32 -13.68 -13.82
CA GLU A 98 -1.55 -12.94 -13.56
C GLU A 98 -1.92 -11.94 -14.69
N LYS A 99 -0.95 -11.43 -15.46
CA LYS A 99 -1.24 -10.62 -16.66
C LYS A 99 -1.98 -11.49 -17.68
N ARG A 100 -1.44 -12.69 -17.94
CA ARG A 100 -1.98 -13.64 -18.91
C ARG A 100 -3.43 -14.00 -18.59
N ASN A 101 -3.73 -14.28 -17.33
CA ASN A 101 -5.09 -14.64 -16.90
C ASN A 101 -6.09 -13.47 -17.02
N ARG A 102 -5.65 -12.21 -16.80
CA ARG A 102 -6.52 -11.03 -17.01
C ARG A 102 -6.82 -10.78 -18.49
N SER A 103 -5.85 -10.99 -19.38
CA SER A 103 -6.04 -10.82 -20.83
C SER A 103 -6.82 -11.95 -21.52
N SER A 104 -7.08 -13.07 -20.83
CA SER A 104 -7.92 -14.17 -21.34
C SER A 104 -9.39 -14.08 -20.87
N SER A 105 -9.74 -13.06 -20.07
CA SER A 105 -11.10 -12.82 -19.58
C SER A 105 -11.75 -11.56 -20.17
N ASP A 106 -11.05 -10.89 -21.10
CA ASP A 106 -11.56 -9.87 -22.03
C ASP A 106 -11.70 -10.49 -23.42
#